data_AF-A7ST20-F1
#
_entry.id   AF-A7ST20-F1
#
_cell.length_a   1.000
_cell.length_b   1.000
_cell.length_c   1.000
_cell.angle_alpha   90.00
_cell.angle_beta   90.00
_cell.angle_gamma   90.00
#
_symmetry.space_group_name_H-M   'P 1'
#
loop_
_entity.id
_entity.type
_entity.pdbx_description
1 polymer ?
#
loop_
_entity_poly.entity_id
_entity_poly.type
_entity_poly.pdbx_seq_one_letter_code
_entity_poly.pdbx_strand_id
1 'polypeptide(L)'
;HLLQYTLATVDSTCEYTLATVDSTCKYTLATVDSTCEYTLATVDSTCEYTLATVDSTCEYTLATVDSTCKYTLATVDSTCKYTLATVDSTCKYTLATVDSTCKYTLATVDSTCKYTLATVDSTCEYTLATVDSTCKYTLATVDSTCKYTLATVDSTCEYTLATVDSTCEYTLATVDSTCEYTLA
;
A
#
# COMPACT_ATOMS: atom_id res chain seq x y z
N HIS A 1 -14.92 23.25 -61.05
CA HIS A 1 -16.07 23.12 -60.12
C HIS A 1 -16.13 21.75 -59.43
N LEU A 2 -16.14 20.63 -60.18
CA LEU A 2 -16.06 19.29 -59.58
C LEU A 2 -14.74 19.05 -58.83
N LEU A 3 -13.60 19.41 -59.43
CA LEU A 3 -12.26 19.21 -58.83
C LEU A 3 -12.03 19.99 -57.52
N GLN A 4 -12.39 21.27 -57.48
CA GLN A 4 -12.36 22.09 -56.25
C GLN A 4 -13.27 21.52 -55.15
N TYR A 5 -14.43 20.99 -55.54
CA TYR A 5 -15.31 20.31 -54.60
C TYR A 5 -14.63 19.05 -54.03
N THR A 6 -13.97 18.24 -54.86
CA THR A 6 -13.24 17.04 -54.40
C THR A 6 -12.16 17.39 -53.38
N LEU A 7 -11.33 18.42 -53.65
CA LEU A 7 -10.27 18.85 -52.74
C LEU A 7 -10.83 19.27 -51.37
N ALA A 8 -11.86 20.12 -51.37
CA ALA A 8 -12.53 20.55 -50.14
C ALA A 8 -13.17 19.38 -49.38
N THR A 9 -13.69 18.37 -50.10
CA THR A 9 -14.28 17.19 -49.45
C THR A 9 -13.21 16.35 -48.75
N VAL A 10 -12.05 16.14 -49.40
CA VAL A 10 -10.91 15.40 -48.82
C VAL A 10 -10.35 16.13 -47.60
N ASP A 11 -10.16 17.44 -47.71
CA ASP A 11 -9.69 18.29 -46.61
C ASP A 11 -10.59 18.18 -45.37
N SER A 12 -11.91 18.38 -45.56
CA SER A 12 -12.89 18.23 -44.47
C SER A 12 -12.93 16.81 -43.87
N THR A 13 -12.71 15.78 -44.69
CA THR A 13 -12.66 14.39 -44.20
C THR A 13 -11.41 14.15 -43.36
N CYS A 14 -10.30 14.78 -43.72
CA CYS A 14 -9.05 14.72 -43.00
C CYS A 14 -9.12 15.44 -41.64
N GLU A 15 -9.63 16.67 -41.61
CA GLU A 15 -9.88 17.39 -40.36
C GLU A 15 -10.79 16.59 -39.41
N TYR A 16 -11.88 16.03 -39.95
CA TYR A 16 -12.80 15.21 -39.16
C TYR A 16 -12.13 13.95 -38.59
N THR A 17 -11.31 13.27 -39.38
CA THR A 17 -10.60 12.05 -38.96
C THR A 17 -9.60 12.37 -37.85
N LEU A 18 -8.79 13.42 -38.02
CA LEU A 18 -7.83 13.88 -37.02
C LEU A 18 -8.53 14.25 -35.71
N ALA A 19 -9.61 15.04 -35.78
CA ALA A 19 -10.37 15.44 -34.59
C ALA A 19 -10.98 14.22 -33.86
N THR A 20 -11.44 13.21 -34.60
CA THR A 20 -11.99 11.98 -34.04
C THR A 20 -10.91 11.15 -33.33
N VAL A 21 -9.74 11.01 -33.94
CA VAL A 21 -8.59 10.28 -33.36
C VAL A 21 -8.08 10.98 -32.11
N ASP A 22 -7.89 12.30 -32.17
CA ASP A 22 -7.47 13.12 -31.02
C ASP A 22 -8.44 12.98 -29.84
N SER A 23 -9.74 13.06 -30.10
CA SER A 23 -10.79 12.88 -29.09
C SER A 23 -10.75 11.48 -28.47
N THR A 24 -10.56 10.45 -29.29
CA THR A 24 -10.44 9.05 -28.83
C THR A 24 -9.21 8.86 -27.95
N CYS A 25 -8.10 9.50 -28.32
CA CYS A 25 -6.86 9.47 -27.56
C CYS A 25 -6.99 10.14 -26.19
N LYS A 26 -7.54 11.35 -26.14
CA LYS A 26 -7.82 12.06 -24.89
C LYS A 26 -8.73 11.25 -23.97
N TYR A 27 -9.79 10.66 -24.52
CA TYR A 27 -10.70 9.81 -23.76
C TYR A 27 -9.99 8.57 -23.18
N THR A 28 -9.17 7.91 -23.99
CA THR A 28 -8.41 6.72 -23.56
C THR A 28 -7.43 7.08 -22.44
N LEU A 29 -6.68 8.17 -22.59
CA LEU A 29 -5.72 8.62 -21.58
C LEU A 29 -6.42 8.95 -20.26
N ALA A 30 -7.54 9.70 -20.31
CA ALA A 30 -8.32 10.03 -19.11
C ALA A 30 -8.89 8.78 -18.41
N THR A 31 -9.31 7.77 -19.18
CA THR A 31 -9.83 6.51 -18.63
C THR A 31 -8.73 5.72 -17.92
N VAL A 32 -7.54 5.64 -18.53
CA VAL A 32 -6.39 4.94 -17.95
C VAL A 32 -5.91 5.66 -16.69
N ASP A 33 -5.82 6.99 -16.72
CA ASP A 33 -5.46 7.82 -15.56
C ASP A 33 -6.42 7.60 -14.39
N SER A 34 -7.73 7.69 -14.63
CA SER A 34 -8.76 7.43 -13.61
C SER A 34 -8.65 6.02 -13.01
N THR A 35 -8.33 5.02 -13.84
CA THR A 35 -8.14 3.63 -13.39
C THR A 35 -6.90 3.50 -12.50
N CYS A 36 -5.83 4.22 -12.83
CA CYS A 36 -4.60 4.26 -12.05
C CYS A 36 -4.84 4.90 -10.67
N GLU A 37 -5.50 6.06 -10.62
CA GLU A 37 -5.86 6.74 -9.38
C GLU A 37 -6.70 5.84 -8.47
N TYR A 38 -7.74 5.20 -9.03
CA TYR A 38 -8.60 4.28 -8.28
C TYR A 38 -7.81 3.08 -7.71
N THR A 39 -6.90 2.52 -8.49
CA THR A 39 -6.08 1.38 -8.06
C THR A 39 -5.14 1.78 -6.93
N LEU A 40 -4.48 2.93 -7.04
CA LEU A 40 -3.63 3.48 -5.98
C LEU A 40 -4.40 3.71 -4.68
N ALA A 41 -5.56 4.36 -4.75
CA ALA A 41 -6.41 4.62 -3.58
C ALA A 41 -6.87 3.33 -2.90
N THR A 42 -7.20 2.30 -3.68
CA THR A 42 -7.62 0.99 -3.16
C THR A 42 -6.48 0.29 -2.43
N VAL A 43 -5.28 0.31 -3.01
CA VAL A 43 -4.09 -0.29 -2.40
C VAL A 43 -3.71 0.43 -1.12
N ASP A 44 -3.71 1.76 -1.13
CA ASP A 44 -3.44 2.59 0.04
C ASP A 44 -4.39 2.28 1.20
N SER A 45 -5.70 2.28 0.93
CA SER A 45 -6.74 1.93 1.93
C SER A 45 -6.54 0.52 2.51
N THR A 46 -6.13 -0.44 1.68
CA THR A 46 -5.87 -1.81 2.11
C THR A 46 -4.63 -1.87 3.02
N CYS A 47 -3.61 -1.07 2.73
CA CYS A 47 -2.40 -0.97 3.54
C CYS A 47 -2.71 -0.38 4.92
N GLU A 48 -3.45 0.73 4.97
CA GLU A 48 -3.87 1.36 6.23
C GLU A 48 -4.67 0.39 7.11
N TYR A 49 -5.66 -0.30 6.52
CA TYR A 49 -6.46 -1.29 7.24
C TYR A 49 -5.61 -2.43 7.82
N THR A 50 -4.65 -2.93 7.04
CA THR A 50 -3.76 -4.01 7.48
C THR A 50 -2.88 -3.56 8.64
N LEU A 51 -2.29 -2.38 8.56
CA LEU A 51 -1.49 -1.80 9.64
C LEU A 51 -2.30 -1.63 10.92
N ALA A 52 -3.50 -1.05 10.84
CA ALA A 52 -4.37 -0.85 11.99
C ALA A 52 -4.78 -2.18 12.67
N THR A 53 -5.01 -3.23 11.86
CA THR A 53 -5.35 -4.57 12.37
C THR A 53 -4.17 -5.21 13.13
N VAL A 54 -2.96 -5.07 12.58
CA VAL A 54 -1.74 -5.60 13.22
C VAL A 54 -1.46 -4.87 14.52
N ASP A 55 -1.55 -3.54 14.51
CA ASP A 55 -1.36 -2.70 15.70
C ASP A 55 -2.32 -3.08 16.83
N SER A 56 -3.63 -3.18 16.52
CA SER A 56 -4.65 -3.62 17.48
C SER A 56 -4.37 -5.02 18.06
N THR A 57 -3.87 -5.94 17.23
CA THR A 57 -3.50 -7.29 17.67
C THR A 57 -2.30 -7.27 18.61
N CYS A 58 -1.32 -6.40 18.33
CA CYS A 58 -0.14 -6.20 19.17
C CYS A 58 -0.53 -5.65 20.55
N GLU A 59 -1.35 -4.59 20.59
CA GLU A 59 -1.85 -4.01 21.84
C GLU A 59 -2.60 -5.03 22.70
N TYR A 60 -3.51 -5.79 22.09
CA TYR A 60 -4.27 -6.83 22.79
C TYR A 60 -3.37 -7.92 23.38
N THR A 61 -2.35 -8.34 22.63
CA THR A 61 -1.40 -9.36 23.07
C THR A 61 -0.57 -8.87 24.26
N LEU A 62 -0.05 -7.64 24.18
CA LEU A 62 0.70 -6.99 25.27
C LEU A 62 -0.16 -6.86 26.53
N ALA A 63 -1.40 -6.39 26.41
CA ALA A 63 -2.32 -6.24 27.53
C ALA A 63 -2.64 -7.59 28.21
N THR A 64 -2.81 -8.65 27.42
CA THR A 64 -3.06 -10.01 27.93
C THR A 64 -1.86 -10.55 28.70
N VAL A 65 -0.65 -10.36 28.17
CA VAL A 65 0.60 -10.79 28.81
C VAL A 65 0.83 -10.03 30.11
N ASP A 66 0.67 -8.71 30.11
CA ASP A 66 0.80 -7.88 31.32
C ASP A 66 -0.19 -8.30 32.41
N SER A 67 -1.46 -8.53 32.05
CA SER A 67 -2.48 -9.00 32.98
C SER A 67 -2.12 -10.36 33.60
N THR A 68 -1.63 -11.29 32.78
CA THR A 68 -1.18 -12.61 33.24
C THR A 68 0.03 -12.50 34.18
N CYS A 69 0.97 -11.62 33.87
CA CYS A 69 2.14 -11.35 34.70
C CYS A 69 1.72 -10.80 36.08
N LYS A 70 0.84 -9.80 36.12
CA LYS A 70 0.30 -9.21 37.34
C LYS A 70 -0.41 -10.25 38.21
N TYR A 71 -1.26 -11.08 37.61
CA TYR A 71 -1.97 -12.15 38.32
C TYR A 71 -1.00 -13.18 38.93
N THR A 72 0.03 -13.57 38.18
CA THR A 72 1.03 -14.53 38.64
C THR A 72 1.82 -13.95 39.83
N LEU A 73 2.27 -12.70 39.74
CA LEU A 73 2.95 -12.01 40.84
C LEU A 73 2.08 -11.95 42.11
N ALA A 74 0.80 -11.57 41.97
CA ALA A 74 -0.12 -11.47 43.10
C ALA A 74 -0.36 -12.82 43.78
N THR A 75 -0.46 -13.89 43.00
CA THR A 75 -0.64 -15.26 43.51
C THR A 75 0.57 -15.73 44.29
N VAL A 76 1.78 -15.48 43.76
CA VAL A 76 3.04 -15.85 44.41
C VAL A 76 3.24 -15.05 45.70
N ASP A 77 2.98 -13.74 45.68
CA ASP A 77 3.04 -12.88 46.87
C ASP A 77 2.08 -13.35 47.98
N SER A 78 0.84 -13.67 47.61
CA SER A 78 -0.16 -14.19 48.56
C SER A 78 0.28 -15.51 49.19
N THR A 79 0.83 -16.43 48.39
CA THR A 79 1.37 -17.71 48.86
C THR A 79 2.56 -17.52 49.80
N CYS A 80 3.45 -16.58 49.48
CA CYS A 80 4.58 -16.22 50.33
C CYS A 80 4.12 -15.68 51.68
N LYS A 81 3.18 -14.73 51.69
CA LYS A 81 2.60 -14.16 52.91
C LYS A 81 1.96 -15.22 53.80
N TYR A 82 1.18 -16.13 53.22
CA TYR A 82 0.55 -17.23 53.96
C TYR A 82 1.61 -18.17 54.59
N THR A 83 2.66 -18.50 53.83
CA THR A 83 3.74 -19.37 54.30
C THR A 83 4.52 -18.72 55.46
N LEU A 84 4.86 -17.44 55.34
CA LEU A 84 5.51 -16.68 56.41
C LEU A 84 4.64 -16.62 57.67
N ALA A 85 3.34 -16.31 57.53
CA ALA A 85 2.42 -16.24 58.67
C ALA A 85 2.30 -17.59 59.41
N THR A 86 2.32 -18.70 58.67
CA THR A 86 2.30 -20.04 59.26
C THR A 86 3.61 -20.34 60.01
N VAL A 87 4.75 -19.95 59.46
CA VAL A 87 6.09 -20.24 60.02
C VAL A 87 6.46 -19.33 61.19
N ASP A 88 5.93 -18.10 61.26
CA ASP A 88 6.14 -17.19 62.40
C ASP A 88 5.70 -17.82 63.73
N SER A 89 4.74 -18.75 63.68
CA SER A 89 4.34 -19.55 64.84
C SER A 89 5.40 -20.59 65.31
N THR A 90 6.48 -20.79 64.56
CA THR A 90 7.44 -21.90 64.70
C THR A 90 8.91 -21.46 64.50
N CYS A 91 9.49 -20.78 65.51
CA CYS A 91 10.93 -20.50 65.70
C CYS A 91 11.66 -19.59 64.66
N LYS A 92 12.58 -18.74 65.13
CA LYS A 92 13.24 -17.66 64.35
C LYS A 92 14.10 -18.10 63.16
N TYR A 93 14.79 -19.24 63.24
CA TYR A 93 15.71 -19.68 62.17
C TYR A 93 14.95 -20.11 60.90
N THR A 94 13.81 -20.78 61.07
CA THR A 94 12.95 -21.22 59.97
C THR A 94 12.38 -20.01 59.21
N LEU A 95 11.99 -18.96 59.95
CA LEU A 95 11.44 -17.73 59.37
C LEU A 95 12.41 -17.06 58.38
N ALA A 96 13.69 -16.91 58.74
CA ALA A 96 14.69 -16.26 57.89
C ALA A 96 14.90 -17.01 56.55
N THR A 97 14.90 -18.34 56.60
CA THR A 97 15.05 -19.19 55.41
C THR A 97 13.83 -19.06 54.48
N VAL A 98 12.63 -19.05 55.06
CA VAL A 98 11.37 -18.95 54.31
C VAL A 98 11.24 -17.57 53.65
N ASP A 99 11.53 -16.48 54.37
CA ASP A 99 11.54 -15.12 53.82
C ASP A 99 12.51 -14.98 52.64
N SER A 100 13.72 -15.53 52.77
CA SER A 100 14.72 -15.51 51.69
C SER A 100 14.24 -16.27 50.45
N THR A 101 13.60 -17.42 50.65
CA THR A 101 13.03 -18.23 49.56
C THR A 101 11.91 -17.47 48.85
N CYS A 102 10.98 -16.86 49.61
CA CYS A 102 9.88 -16.07 49.07
C CYS A 102 10.39 -14.89 48.22
N LYS A 103 11.37 -14.14 48.71
CA LYS A 103 12.00 -13.02 47.97
C LYS A 103 12.62 -13.49 46.66
N TYR A 104 13.34 -14.61 46.69
CA TYR A 104 13.95 -15.20 45.50
C TYR A 104 12.89 -15.62 44.47
N THR A 105 11.81 -16.27 44.91
CA THR A 105 10.71 -16.67 44.03
C THR A 105 10.04 -15.45 43.38
N LEU A 106 9.68 -14.41 44.15
CA LEU A 106 9.10 -13.19 43.59
C LEU A 106 10.02 -12.55 42.55
N ALA A 107 11.30 -12.41 42.86
CA ALA A 107 12.28 -11.80 41.94
C ALA A 107 12.43 -12.59 40.63
N THR A 108 12.38 -13.92 40.71
CA THR A 108 12.47 -14.81 39.54
C THR A 108 11.23 -14.65 38.64
N VAL A 109 10.04 -14.62 39.23
CA VAL A 109 8.78 -14.45 38.49
C VAL A 109 8.73 -13.05 37.85
N ASP A 110 9.08 -12.00 38.58
CA ASP A 110 9.13 -10.63 38.04
C ASP A 110 10.09 -10.51 36.85
N SER A 111 11.28 -11.10 36.95
CA SER A 111 12.26 -11.13 35.87
C SER A 111 11.73 -11.87 34.63
N THR A 112 11.02 -12.98 34.84
CA THR A 112 10.40 -13.76 33.76
C THR A 112 9.31 -12.95 33.07
N CYS A 113 8.43 -12.30 33.84
CA CYS A 113 7.38 -11.42 33.32
C CYS A 113 7.93 -10.29 32.47
N LYS A 114 8.98 -9.60 32.94
CA LYS A 114 9.65 -8.53 32.18
C LYS A 114 10.24 -9.03 30.88
N TYR A 115 10.90 -10.19 30.90
CA TYR A 115 11.47 -10.79 29.70
C TYR A 115 10.40 -11.17 28.67
N THR A 116 9.29 -11.78 29.11
CA THR A 116 8.17 -12.12 28.23
C THR A 116 7.57 -10.87 27.60
N LEU A 117 7.32 -9.81 28.38
CA LEU A 117 6.75 -8.57 27.86
C LEU A 117 7.66 -7.93 26.82
N ALA A 118 8.97 -7.83 27.09
CA ALA A 118 9.95 -7.27 26.15
C ALA A 118 10.04 -8.09 24.84
N THR A 119 9.93 -9.41 24.93
CA THR A 119 9.95 -10.29 23.75
C THR A 119 8.72 -10.08 22.86
N VAL A 120 7.54 -9.96 23.47
CA VAL A 120 6.29 -9.71 22.76
C VAL A 120 6.33 -8.34 22.09
N ASP A 121 6.75 -7.31 22.82
CA ASP A 121 6.90 -5.94 22.32
C ASP A 121 7.83 -5.90 21.09
N SER A 122 9.01 -6.51 21.18
CA SER A 122 9.96 -6.59 20.05
C SER A 122 9.37 -7.33 18.83
N THR A 123 8.55 -8.35 19.06
CA THR A 123 7.89 -9.11 17.99
C THR A 123 6.81 -8.26 17.31
N CYS A 124 6.07 -7.48 18.09
CA CYS A 124 5.06 -6.54 17.61
C CYS A 124 5.70 -5.44 16.73
N GLU A 125 6.77 -4.80 17.21
CA GLU A 125 7.51 -3.79 16.45
C GLU A 125 8.03 -4.34 15.11
N TYR A 126 8.65 -5.53 15.15
CA TYR A 126 9.17 -6.17 13.93
C TYR A 126 8.06 -6.47 12.92
N THR A 127 6.91 -6.94 13.39
CA THR A 127 5.76 -7.27 12.53
C THR A 127 5.21 -6.02 11.87
N LEU A 128 5.01 -4.94 12.64
CA LEU A 128 4.56 -3.64 12.12
C LEU A 128 5.52 -3.09 11.06
N ALA A 129 6.83 -3.09 11.34
CA ALA A 129 7.84 -2.60 10.41
C ALA A 129 7.87 -3.40 9.09
N THR A 130 7.67 -4.72 9.16
CA THR A 130 7.61 -5.61 7.99
C THR A 130 6.39 -5.31 7.13
N VAL A 131 5.23 -5.12 7.75
CA VAL A 131 3.98 -4.79 7.05
C VAL A 131 4.08 -3.42 6.39
N ASP A 132 4.53 -2.39 7.11
CA ASP A 132 4.74 -1.04 6.57
C ASP A 132 5.67 -1.04 5.34
N SER A 133 6.78 -1.77 5.42
CA SER A 133 7.73 -1.91 4.30
C SER A 133 7.08 -2.58 3.08
N THR A 134 6.26 -3.60 3.31
CA THR A 134 5.55 -4.32 2.24
C THR A 134 4.51 -3.42 1.57
N CYS A 135 3.78 -2.64 2.37
CA CYS A 135 2.82 -1.64 1.90
C CYS A 135 3.50 -0.61 0.99
N LYS A 136 4.58 0.02 1.46
CA LYS A 136 5.37 1.00 0.69
C LYS A 136 5.87 0.43 -0.64
N TYR A 137 6.41 -0.78 -0.63
CA TYR A 137 6.88 -1.44 -1.85
C TYR A 137 5.74 -1.68 -2.85
N THR A 138 4.57 -2.10 -2.36
CA THR A 138 3.40 -2.36 -3.18
C THR A 138 2.89 -1.08 -3.85
N LEU A 139 2.74 0.01 -3.08
CA LEU A 139 2.34 1.30 -3.62
C LEU A 139 3.31 1.80 -4.70
N ALA A 140 4.63 1.72 -4.45
CA ALA A 140 5.64 2.17 -5.40
C ALA A 140 5.60 1.36 -6.72
N THR A 141 5.33 0.06 -6.62
CA THR A 141 5.22 -0.83 -7.80
C THR A 141 3.99 -0.49 -8.64
N VAL A 142 2.85 -0.23 -7.98
CA VAL A 142 1.61 0.16 -8.65
C VAL A 142 1.78 1.51 -9.33
N ASP A 143 2.29 2.52 -8.62
CA ASP A 143 2.56 3.86 -9.19
C ASP A 143 3.47 3.80 -10.43
N SER A 144 4.55 3.01 -10.36
CA SER A 144 5.46 2.82 -11.50
C SER A 144 4.76 2.17 -12.70
N THR A 145 3.90 1.19 -12.44
CA THR A 145 3.12 0.50 -13.49
C THR A 145 2.11 1.45 -14.14
N CYS A 146 1.44 2.28 -13.34
CA CYS A 146 0.52 3.31 -13.81
C CYS A 146 1.23 4.31 -14.73
N LYS A 147 2.38 4.87 -14.29
CA LYS A 147 3.19 5.80 -15.09
C LYS A 147 3.63 5.21 -16.43
N TYR A 148 4.11 3.96 -16.41
CA TYR A 148 4.51 3.26 -17.62
C TYR A 148 3.34 3.06 -18.60
N THR A 149 2.18 2.69 -18.06
CA THR A 149 0.97 2.48 -18.87
C THR A 149 0.51 3.78 -19.53
N LEU A 150 0.46 4.88 -18.77
CA LEU A 150 0.11 6.20 -19.31
C LEU A 150 1.07 6.62 -20.43
N ALA A 151 2.38 6.51 -20.20
CA ALA A 151 3.39 6.88 -21.19
C ALA A 151 3.27 6.06 -22.49
N THR A 152 2.95 4.77 -22.37
CA THR A 152 2.75 3.87 -23.52
C THR A 152 1.51 4.27 -24.33
N VAL A 153 0.40 4.59 -23.65
CA VAL A 153 -0.84 5.03 -24.30
C VAL A 153 -0.65 6.36 -25.00
N ASP A 154 0.00 7.31 -24.32
CA ASP A 154 0.32 8.63 -24.87
C ASP A 154 1.17 8.52 -26.14
N SER A 155 2.25 7.73 -26.09
CA SER A 155 3.12 7.48 -27.26
C SER A 155 2.37 6.83 -28.43
N THR A 156 1.46 5.90 -28.13
CA THR A 156 0.62 5.25 -29.15
C THR A 156 -0.32 6.26 -29.81
N CYS A 157 -0.84 7.19 -29.02
CA CYS A 157 -1.71 8.26 -29.49
C CYS A 157 -0.98 9.27 -30.38
N GLU A 158 0.20 9.74 -29.96
CA GLU A 158 1.04 10.60 -30.78
C GLU A 158 1.39 9.95 -32.12
N TYR A 159 1.80 8.68 -32.11
CA TYR A 159 2.12 7.93 -33.33
C TYR A 159 0.90 7.80 -34.26
N THR A 160 -0.27 7.50 -33.70
CA THR A 160 -1.51 7.34 -34.48
C THR A 160 -1.91 8.66 -35.12
N LEU A 161 -1.85 9.77 -34.37
CA LEU A 161 -2.13 11.11 -34.89
C LEU A 161 -1.17 11.49 -36.03
N ALA A 162 0.13 11.30 -35.83
CA ALA A 162 1.14 11.60 -36.86
C ALA A 162 0.94 10.77 -38.14
N THR A 163 0.53 9.51 -38.00
CA THR A 163 0.25 8.63 -39.15
C THR A 163 -0.97 9.08 -39.94
N VAL A 164 -2.04 9.48 -39.25
CA VAL A 164 -3.26 10.00 -39.87
C VAL A 164 -2.99 11.32 -40.57
N ASP A 165 -2.25 12.22 -39.92
CA ASP A 165 -1.85 13.51 -40.47
C ASP A 165 -1.04 13.35 -41.77
N SER A 166 0.00 12.51 -41.74
CA SER A 166 0.82 12.19 -42.91
C SER A 166 0.01 11.60 -44.07
N THR A 167 -0.96 10.74 -43.75
CA THR A 167 -1.86 10.14 -44.75
C THR A 167 -2.76 11.20 -45.39
N CYS A 168 -3.20 12.16 -44.59
CA CYS A 168 -4.01 13.28 -45.03
C CYS A 168 -3.24 14.24 -45.94
N GLU A 169 -2.04 14.65 -45.53
CA GLU A 169 -1.15 15.47 -46.36
C GLU A 169 -0.87 14.81 -47.72
N TYR A 170 -0.52 13.52 -47.71
CA TYR A 170 -0.27 12.76 -48.93
C TYR A 170 -1.51 12.72 -49.83
N THR A 171 -2.68 12.43 -49.28
CA THR A 171 -3.92 12.34 -50.05
C THR A 171 -4.29 13.67 -50.68
N LEU A 172 -4.17 14.78 -49.93
CA LEU A 172 -4.38 16.13 -50.42
C LEU A 172 -3.44 16.50 -51.56
N ALA A 173 -2.13 16.26 -51.40
CA ALA A 173 -1.13 16.53 -52.44
C ALA A 173 -1.39 15.71 -53.72
N THR A 174 -1.82 14.45 -53.56
CA THR A 174 -2.15 13.59 -54.70
C THR A 174 -3.38 14.13 -55.46
N VAL A 175 -4.41 14.56 -54.74
CA VAL A 175 -5.61 15.14 -55.37
C VAL A 175 -5.29 16.46 -56.06
N ASP A 176 -4.49 17.32 -55.43
CA ASP A 176 -4.10 18.62 -55.96
C ASP A 176 -3.28 18.50 -57.27
N SER A 177 -2.25 17.64 -57.28
CA SER A 177 -1.47 17.35 -58.49
C SER A 177 -2.32 16.77 -59.63
N THR A 178 -3.33 15.97 -59.32
CA THR A 178 -4.28 15.45 -60.33
C THR A 178 -5.17 16.57 -60.87
N CYS A 179 -5.53 17.55 -60.04
CA CYS A 179 -6.27 18.74 -60.46
C CYS A 179 -5.44 19.60 -61.41
N GLU A 180 -4.17 19.87 -61.09
CA GLU A 180 -3.27 20.63 -61.96
C GLU A 180 -3.10 19.97 -63.33
N TYR A 181 -2.85 18.66 -63.37
CA TYR A 181 -2.66 17.92 -64.62
C TYR A 181 -3.93 17.90 -65.49
N THR A 182 -5.12 17.86 -64.90
CA THR A 182 -6.40 17.84 -65.65
C THR A 182 -6.87 19.23 -66.10
N LEU A 183 -6.30 20.30 -65.54
CA LEU A 183 -6.55 21.69 -65.92
C LEU A 183 -5.55 22.23 -66.96
N ALA A 184 -4.40 21.56 -67.13
CA ALA A 184 -3.43 21.80 -68.20
C ALA A 184 -3.88 21.22 -69.55
#